data_AF-A0A4U3M8V2-F1
#
_entry.id   AF-A0A4U3M8V2-F1
#
_cell.length_a   1.000
_cell.length_b   1.000
_cell.length_c   1.000
_cell.angle_alpha   90.00
_cell.angle_beta   90.00
_cell.angle_gamma   90.00
#
_symmetry.space_group_name_H-M   'P 1'
#
loop_
_entity.id
_entity.type
_entity.pdbx_description
1 polymer ?
#
loop_
_entity_poly.entity_id
_entity_poly.type
_entity_poly.pdbx_seq_one_letter_code
_entity_poly.pdbx_strand_id
1 'polypeptide(L)'
;MNKNEFYQLLDNHPSFLKEYLQENLLTKDEAPKYTQQTQGSFDSTAKLNSVIQPFFSKEKNGRTTFKLYLKSEMIEYGKNRRRIHVKKDHSQN
;
A
#
# COMPACT_ATOMS: atom_id res chain seq x y z
N MET A 1 19.56 15.69 -3.03
CA MET A 1 20.21 14.39 -3.30
C MET A 1 19.80 13.96 -4.70
N ASN A 2 20.76 13.65 -5.55
CA ASN A 2 20.47 13.12 -6.88
C ASN A 2 20.25 11.59 -6.84
N LYS A 3 19.73 11.01 -7.92
CA LYS A 3 19.42 9.55 -7.97
C LYS A 3 20.65 8.67 -7.74
N ASN A 4 21.81 9.05 -8.27
CA ASN A 4 23.03 8.25 -8.17
C ASN A 4 23.57 8.25 -6.74
N GLU A 5 23.60 9.41 -6.08
CA GLU A 5 23.96 9.54 -4.66
C GLU A 5 23.03 8.71 -3.78
N PHE A 6 21.73 8.70 -4.08
CA PHE A 6 20.77 7.89 -3.33
C PHE A 6 21.04 6.40 -3.50
N TYR A 7 21.27 5.94 -4.73
CA TYR A 7 21.53 4.52 -5.00
C TYR A 7 22.83 4.07 -4.35
N GLN A 8 23.89 4.87 -4.41
CA GLN A 8 25.12 4.59 -3.70
C GLN A 8 24.92 4.49 -2.18
N LEU A 9 24.08 5.35 -1.60
CA LEU A 9 23.75 5.28 -0.18
C LEU A 9 22.98 3.98 0.16
N LEU A 10 22.07 3.53 -0.70
CA LEU A 10 21.36 2.26 -0.52
C LEU A 10 22.30 1.06 -0.67
N ASP A 11 23.20 1.09 -1.65
CA ASP A 11 24.17 0.01 -1.90
C ASP A 11 25.17 -0.13 -0.75
N ASN A 12 25.55 0.99 -0.11
CA ASN A 12 26.43 1.00 1.05
C ASN A 12 25.72 0.59 2.37
N HIS A 13 24.39 0.68 2.41
CA HIS A 13 23.58 0.36 3.60
C HIS A 13 22.38 -0.56 3.28
N PRO A 14 22.63 -1.78 2.75
CA PRO A 14 21.57 -2.68 2.30
C PRO A 14 20.65 -3.16 3.44
N SER A 15 21.14 -3.17 4.69
CA SER A 15 20.34 -3.50 5.86
C SER A 15 19.21 -2.51 6.10
N PHE A 16 19.46 -1.20 5.97
CA PHE A 16 18.44 -0.17 6.17
C PHE A 16 17.36 -0.26 5.09
N LEU A 17 17.75 -0.53 3.85
CA LEU A 17 16.79 -0.78 2.78
C LEU A 17 15.94 -2.01 3.09
N LYS A 18 16.57 -3.11 3.52
CA LYS A 18 15.86 -4.35 3.87
C LYS A 18 14.87 -4.13 5.01
N GLU A 19 15.28 -3.50 6.10
CA GLU A 19 14.43 -3.19 7.25
C GLU A 19 13.26 -2.30 6.84
N TYR A 20 13.54 -1.23 6.09
CA TYR A 20 12.50 -0.34 5.60
C TYR A 20 11.47 -1.09 4.74
N LEU A 21 11.91 -1.93 3.82
CA LEU A 21 11.01 -2.73 2.98
C LEU A 21 10.20 -3.74 3.80
N GLN A 22 10.80 -4.39 4.79
CA GLN A 22 10.10 -5.34 5.66
C GLN A 22 9.03 -4.65 6.52
N GLU A 23 9.28 -3.44 7.00
CA GLU A 23 8.34 -2.70 7.86
C GLU A 23 7.22 -2.00 7.08
N ASN A 24 7.51 -1.59 5.85
CA ASN A 24 6.64 -0.70 5.08
C ASN A 24 5.98 -1.36 3.87
N LEU A 25 6.42 -2.54 3.43
CA LEU A 25 5.71 -3.29 2.40
C LEU A 25 4.77 -4.30 3.02
N LEU A 26 3.50 -4.14 2.71
CA LEU A 26 2.41 -4.96 3.18
C LEU A 26 2.00 -5.95 2.11
N THR A 27 1.72 -7.17 2.53
CA THR A 27 1.03 -8.14 1.69
C THR A 27 -0.46 -7.80 1.55
N LYS A 28 -1.14 -8.49 0.64
CA LYS A 28 -2.59 -8.37 0.43
C LYS A 28 -3.41 -8.72 1.68
N ASP A 29 -2.86 -9.53 2.58
CA ASP A 29 -3.54 -9.96 3.81
C ASP A 29 -3.33 -8.97 4.97
N GLU A 30 -2.30 -8.12 4.87
CA GLU A 30 -1.97 -7.12 5.89
C GLU A 30 -2.57 -5.75 5.55
N ALA A 31 -2.58 -5.36 4.28
CA ALA A 31 -3.11 -4.08 3.81
C ALA A 31 -4.57 -3.77 4.25
N PRO A 32 -5.51 -4.73 4.32
CA PRO A 32 -6.87 -4.50 4.81
C PRO A 32 -6.93 -3.96 6.25
N LYS A 33 -5.97 -4.36 7.11
CA LYS A 33 -5.89 -3.91 8.52
C LYS A 33 -5.67 -2.41 8.62
N TYR A 34 -4.87 -1.85 7.71
CA TYR A 34 -4.54 -0.42 7.69
C TYR A 34 -5.61 0.42 6.98
N THR A 35 -6.24 -0.17 5.96
CA THR A 35 -7.35 0.46 5.22
C THR A 35 -8.71 0.36 5.96
N GLN A 36 -8.76 -0.39 7.07
CA GLN A 36 -9.95 -0.66 7.89
C GLN A 36 -11.13 -1.18 7.08
N GLN A 37 -10.88 -2.22 6.32
CA GLN A 37 -11.91 -2.91 5.57
C GLN A 37 -11.71 -4.41 5.64
N THR A 38 -12.77 -5.16 5.32
CA THR A 38 -12.69 -6.61 5.23
C THR A 38 -11.79 -7.00 4.06
N GLN A 39 -11.21 -8.21 4.12
CA GLN A 39 -10.41 -8.76 3.03
C GLN A 39 -11.15 -8.71 1.68
N GLY A 40 -12.43 -9.09 1.65
CA GLY A 40 -13.24 -9.07 0.43
C GLY A 40 -13.48 -7.67 -0.14
N SER A 41 -13.63 -6.66 0.72
CA SER A 41 -13.75 -5.26 0.30
C SER A 41 -12.42 -4.76 -0.29
N PHE A 42 -11.31 -5.03 0.42
CA PHE A 42 -9.97 -4.69 -0.08
C PHE A 42 -9.69 -5.35 -1.43
N ASP A 43 -10.00 -6.64 -1.56
CA ASP A 43 -9.80 -7.41 -2.78
C ASP A 43 -10.55 -6.82 -3.97
N SER A 44 -11.78 -6.37 -3.74
CA SER A 44 -12.59 -5.70 -4.77
C SER A 44 -11.96 -4.38 -5.20
N THR A 45 -11.51 -3.56 -4.25
CA THR A 45 -10.84 -2.28 -4.55
C THR A 45 -9.48 -2.47 -5.21
N ALA A 46 -8.69 -3.44 -4.75
CA ALA A 46 -7.36 -3.76 -5.28
C ALA A 46 -7.42 -4.44 -6.67
N LYS A 47 -8.56 -5.03 -7.05
CA LYS A 47 -8.81 -5.51 -8.42
C LYS A 47 -9.05 -4.36 -9.39
N LEU A 48 -9.68 -3.27 -8.94
CA LEU A 48 -10.00 -2.14 -9.79
C LEU A 48 -8.77 -1.36 -10.24
N ASN A 49 -7.59 -1.56 -9.61
CA ASN A 49 -6.31 -0.92 -9.95
C ASN A 49 -6.49 0.58 -10.30
N SER A 50 -7.35 1.30 -9.60
CA SER A 50 -7.60 2.73 -9.82
C SER A 50 -7.61 3.50 -8.51
N VAL A 51 -7.89 2.78 -7.40
CA VAL A 51 -8.01 3.34 -6.05
C VAL A 51 -6.86 2.88 -5.15
N ILE A 52 -6.42 1.62 -5.30
CA ILE A 52 -5.27 1.05 -4.60
C ILE A 52 -4.36 0.41 -5.64
N GLN A 53 -3.14 0.93 -5.76
CA GLN A 53 -2.10 0.39 -6.64
C GLN A 53 -1.09 -0.41 -5.81
N PRO A 54 -0.60 -1.54 -6.34
CA PRO A 54 0.55 -2.20 -5.73
C PRO A 54 1.81 -1.36 -5.95
N PHE A 55 2.57 -1.13 -4.88
CA PHE A 55 3.91 -0.53 -4.95
C PHE A 55 4.88 -1.44 -5.72
N PHE A 56 4.71 -2.75 -5.54
CA PHE A 56 5.48 -3.76 -6.26
C PHE A 56 4.57 -4.90 -6.69
N SER A 57 4.67 -5.29 -7.95
CA SER A 57 3.99 -6.46 -8.47
C SER A 57 4.95 -7.31 -9.30
N LYS A 58 4.91 -8.62 -9.09
CA LYS A 58 5.67 -9.58 -9.90
C LYS A 58 4.73 -10.52 -10.62
N GLU A 59 4.91 -10.62 -11.92
CA GLU A 59 4.19 -11.54 -12.78
C GLU A 59 5.02 -12.78 -13.08
N LYS A 60 4.38 -13.93 -13.15
CA LYS A 60 4.97 -15.18 -13.62
C LYS A 60 4.03 -15.77 -14.67
N ASN A 61 4.54 -16.02 -15.87
CA ASN A 61 3.79 -16.58 -16.99
C ASN A 61 2.48 -15.82 -17.29
N GLY A 62 2.54 -14.48 -17.29
CA GLY A 62 1.38 -13.61 -17.56
C GLY A 62 0.31 -13.59 -16.45
N ARG A 63 0.57 -14.20 -15.28
CA ARG A 63 -0.28 -14.10 -14.10
C ARG A 63 0.44 -13.35 -12.99
N THR A 64 -0.17 -12.28 -12.49
CA THR A 64 0.34 -11.58 -11.30
C THR A 64 0.35 -12.56 -10.12
N THR A 65 1.55 -12.91 -9.66
CA THR A 65 1.72 -13.91 -8.59
C THR A 65 1.82 -13.25 -7.23
N PHE A 66 2.32 -12.01 -7.19
CA PHE A 66 2.61 -11.33 -5.94
C PHE A 66 2.42 -9.82 -6.08
N LYS A 67 1.75 -9.22 -5.09
CA LYS A 67 1.52 -7.77 -4.98
C LYS A 67 1.88 -7.32 -3.56
N LEU A 68 2.67 -6.28 -3.45
CA LEU A 68 2.98 -5.57 -2.21
C LEU A 68 2.45 -4.14 -2.28
N TYR A 69 2.01 -3.64 -1.14
CA TYR A 69 1.42 -2.31 -0.98
C TYR A 69 2.24 -1.50 0.01
N LEU A 70 2.40 -0.21 -0.25
CA LEU A 70 3.11 0.66 0.69
C LEU A 70 2.22 0.99 1.88
N LYS A 71 2.72 0.76 3.09
CA LYS A 71 2.00 0.97 4.35
C LYS A 71 1.49 2.40 4.51
N SER A 72 2.29 3.39 4.13
CA SER A 72 1.92 4.81 4.19
C SER A 72 0.67 5.10 3.34
N GLU A 73 0.64 4.60 2.09
CA GLU A 73 -0.51 4.75 1.19
C GLU A 73 -1.76 4.07 1.74
N MET A 74 -1.61 2.88 2.33
CA MET A 74 -2.74 2.16 2.91
C MET A 74 -3.33 2.88 4.13
N ILE A 75 -2.47 3.48 4.97
CA ILE A 75 -2.89 4.31 6.10
C ILE A 75 -3.61 5.57 5.59
N GLU A 76 -3.07 6.24 4.58
CA GLU A 76 -3.67 7.44 4.00
C GLU A 76 -5.04 7.14 3.38
N TYR A 77 -5.14 6.07 2.61
CA TYR A 77 -6.41 5.59 2.06
C TYR A 77 -7.44 5.33 3.17
N GLY A 78 -7.04 4.61 4.22
CA GLY A 78 -7.90 4.32 5.37
C GLY A 78 -8.37 5.58 6.12
N LYS A 79 -7.57 6.64 6.15
CA LYS A 79 -7.95 7.95 6.72
C LYS A 79 -8.96 8.68 5.83
N ASN A 80 -8.69 8.74 4.52
CA ASN A 80 -9.55 9.44 3.56
C ASN A 80 -10.93 8.78 3.46
N ARG A 81 -10.99 7.45 3.47
CA ARG A 81 -12.24 6.69 3.50
C ARG A 81 -13.08 6.96 4.76
N ARG A 82 -12.45 7.02 5.94
CA ARG A 82 -13.12 7.41 7.20
C ARG A 82 -13.70 8.82 7.13
N ARG A 83 -12.93 9.80 6.64
CA ARG A 83 -13.40 11.19 6.50
C ARG A 83 -14.64 11.31 5.61
N ILE A 84 -14.72 10.52 4.55
CA ILE A 84 -15.90 10.47 3.66
C ILE A 84 -17.11 9.89 4.40
N HIS A 85 -16.92 8.83 5.19
CA HIS A 85 -18.01 8.21 5.96
C HIS A 85 -18.54 9.17 7.04
N VAL A 86 -17.64 9.79 7.82
CA VAL A 86 -18.00 10.76 8.88
C VAL A 86 -18.75 11.98 8.33
N LYS A 87 -18.40 12.49 7.13
CA LYS A 87 -19.12 13.61 6.50
C LYS A 87 -20.55 13.27 6.09
N LYS A 88 -20.82 12.03 5.68
CA LYS A 88 -22.18 11.61 5.32
C LYS A 88 -23.10 11.51 6.54
N ASP A 89 -22.58 11.06 7.68
CA ASP A 89 -23.37 10.96 8.91
C ASP A 89 -23.75 12.33 9.51
N HIS A 90 -22.96 13.39 9.27
CA HIS A 90 -23.27 14.75 9.75
C HIS A 90 -24.14 15.59 8.80
N SER A 91 -24.52 15.06 7.64
CA SER A 91 -25.36 15.78 6.66
C SER A 91 -26.83 15.33 6.69
N GLN A 92 -27.24 14.56 7.71
CA GLN A 92 -28.62 14.07 7.88
C GLN A 92 -29.32 14.57 9.15
N ASN A 93 -28.82 15.63 9.80
CA ASN A 93 -29.53 16.32 10.89
C ASN A 93 -29.89 17.74 10.49
#